data_AF-A0A4V2WLT7-F1
#
_entry.id   AF-A0A4V2WLT7-F1
#
_cell.length_a   1.000
_cell.length_b   1.000
_cell.length_c   1.000
_cell.angle_alpha   90.00
_cell.angle_beta   90.00
_cell.angle_gamma   90.00
#
_symmetry.space_group_name_H-M   'P 1'
#
loop_
_entity.id
_entity.type
_entity.pdbx_description
1 polymer ?
#
loop_
_entity_poly.entity_id
_entity_poly.type
_entity_poly.pdbx_seq_one_letter_code
_entity_poly.pdbx_strand_id
1 'polypeptide(L)'
;MQAVERLAASRADFAAVNRAALARLPDVLARLLPGGRAHGAEWHAGNLRGEAGNSLRVRLRGERAGAWCDFATGDKGGDPVSLAAAVARVPQAEAARRLARMLGMGGCDNG
;
A
#
# COMPACT_ATOMS: atom_id res chain seq x y z
N MET A 1 26.90 -9.14 -14.02
CA MET A 1 25.66 -8.40 -14.29
C MET A 1 25.01 -8.00 -12.97
N GLN A 2 25.42 -6.88 -12.34
CA GLN A 2 24.71 -6.25 -11.21
C GLN A 2 25.04 -4.74 -11.26
N ALA A 3 24.17 -3.96 -11.90
CA ALA A 3 24.45 -2.54 -12.17
C ALA A 3 23.22 -1.61 -12.01
N VAL A 4 22.15 -2.04 -11.34
CA VAL A 4 20.93 -1.20 -11.27
C VAL A 4 20.32 -1.00 -9.87
N GLU A 5 20.88 -1.57 -8.81
CA GLU A 5 20.18 -1.62 -7.52
C GLU A 5 20.42 -0.40 -6.59
N ARG A 6 21.32 0.52 -6.93
CA ARG A 6 21.82 1.53 -5.98
C ARG A 6 21.34 2.99 -6.17
N LEU A 7 20.35 3.26 -7.01
CA LEU A 7 19.88 4.63 -7.29
C LEU A 7 18.40 4.93 -6.95
N ALA A 8 17.68 4.01 -6.29
CA ALA A 8 16.26 4.19 -5.94
C ALA A 8 16.01 4.89 -4.58
N ALA A 9 17.05 5.42 -3.92
CA ALA A 9 16.97 5.81 -2.52
C ALA A 9 16.61 7.29 -2.25
N SER A 10 16.77 8.21 -3.20
CA SER A 10 16.69 9.65 -2.85
C SER A 10 15.39 10.38 -3.21
N ARG A 11 14.39 9.69 -3.78
CA ARG A 11 13.08 10.30 -4.02
C ARG A 11 11.99 9.25 -4.12
N ALA A 12 11.70 8.56 -3.01
CA ALA A 12 10.63 7.54 -2.85
C ALA A 12 9.96 7.18 -4.18
N ASP A 13 10.60 6.30 -4.96
CA ASP A 13 10.11 5.91 -6.27
C ASP A 13 8.73 5.26 -6.09
N PHE A 14 7.67 6.03 -6.31
CA PHE A 14 6.30 5.57 -6.08
C PHE A 14 6.03 4.26 -6.82
N ALA A 15 6.57 4.12 -8.03
CA ALA A 15 6.48 2.90 -8.82
C ALA A 15 7.20 1.70 -8.16
N ALA A 16 8.39 1.90 -7.60
CA ALA A 16 9.12 0.85 -6.90
C ALA A 16 8.41 0.45 -5.60
N VAL A 17 7.98 1.46 -4.82
CA VAL A 17 7.22 1.25 -3.59
C VAL A 17 5.92 0.51 -3.87
N ASN A 18 5.18 0.94 -4.90
CA ASN A 18 3.96 0.26 -5.33
C ASN A 18 4.25 -1.19 -5.71
N ARG A 19 5.25 -1.46 -6.55
CA ARG A 19 5.58 -2.84 -6.97
C ARG A 19 5.91 -3.74 -5.79
N ALA A 20 6.74 -3.29 -4.86
CA ALA A 20 7.11 -4.08 -3.69
C ALA A 20 5.95 -4.20 -2.69
N ALA A 21 5.10 -3.18 -2.56
CA ALA A 21 3.86 -3.27 -1.80
C ALA A 21 2.89 -4.28 -2.43
N LEU A 22 2.78 -4.32 -3.76
CA LEU A 22 1.96 -5.31 -4.48
C LEU A 22 2.46 -6.74 -4.26
N ALA A 23 3.78 -6.94 -4.24
CA ALA A 23 4.39 -8.25 -3.97
C ALA A 23 4.05 -8.80 -2.58
N ARG A 24 3.78 -7.91 -1.61
CA ARG A 24 3.40 -8.24 -0.23
C ARG A 24 2.07 -7.61 0.17
N LEU A 25 1.17 -7.45 -0.80
CA LEU A 25 -0.08 -6.72 -0.60
C LEU A 25 -0.93 -7.25 0.55
N PRO A 26 -1.15 -8.57 0.72
CA PRO A 26 -1.92 -9.07 1.87
C PRO A 26 -1.29 -8.71 3.22
N ASP A 27 0.04 -8.80 3.38
CA ASP A 27 0.74 -8.38 4.60
C ASP A 27 0.64 -6.87 4.86
N VAL A 28 0.81 -6.06 3.80
CA VAL A 28 0.68 -4.60 3.88
C VAL A 28 -0.75 -4.24 4.31
N LEU A 29 -1.76 -4.87 3.71
CA LEU A 29 -3.16 -4.64 4.06
C LEU A 29 -3.51 -5.12 5.46
N ALA A 30 -3.01 -6.28 5.89
CA ALA A 30 -3.20 -6.75 7.26
C ALA A 30 -2.64 -5.76 8.29
N ARG A 31 -1.56 -5.05 7.94
CA ARG A 31 -0.94 -4.05 8.81
C ARG A 31 -1.59 -2.67 8.75
N LEU A 32 -2.07 -2.26 7.57
CA LEU A 32 -2.80 -1.00 7.38
C LEU A 32 -4.25 -1.11 7.89
N LEU A 33 -4.87 -2.28 7.74
CA LEU A 33 -6.29 -2.56 7.98
C LEU A 33 -6.41 -3.85 8.80
N PRO A 34 -6.09 -3.83 10.09
CA PRO A 34 -6.09 -5.04 10.93
C PRO A 34 -7.47 -5.68 11.09
N GLY A 35 -8.56 -4.91 10.99
CA GLY A 35 -9.94 -5.43 10.96
C GLY A 35 -10.40 -5.89 9.59
N GLY A 36 -9.55 -5.79 8.57
CA GLY A 36 -9.83 -6.27 7.23
C GLY A 36 -9.62 -7.78 7.09
N ARG A 37 -10.31 -8.38 6.13
CA ARG A 37 -10.26 -9.81 5.83
C ARG A 37 -10.05 -10.05 4.34
N ALA A 38 -9.20 -11.01 4.02
CA ALA A 38 -9.07 -11.50 2.65
C ALA A 38 -10.33 -12.27 2.25
N HIS A 39 -10.94 -11.88 1.13
CA HIS A 39 -12.09 -12.50 0.51
C HIS A 39 -11.74 -12.89 -0.93
N GLY A 40 -11.19 -14.08 -1.11
CA GLY A 40 -10.75 -14.58 -2.42
C GLY A 40 -9.63 -13.74 -3.02
N ALA A 41 -9.94 -12.99 -4.08
CA ALA A 41 -9.00 -12.10 -4.77
C ALA A 41 -9.11 -10.63 -4.33
N GLU A 42 -9.90 -10.34 -3.30
CA GLU A 42 -10.16 -9.00 -2.79
C GLU A 42 -9.97 -8.97 -1.27
N TRP A 43 -9.70 -7.80 -0.70
CA TRP A 43 -9.57 -7.56 0.72
C TRP A 43 -10.69 -6.63 1.16
N HIS A 44 -11.49 -7.06 2.13
CA HIS A 44 -12.64 -6.33 2.62
C HIS A 44 -12.33 -5.76 3.99
N ALA A 45 -12.54 -4.46 4.17
CA ALA A 45 -12.45 -3.79 5.45
C ALA A 45 -13.66 -2.84 5.64
N GLY A 46 -13.90 -2.42 6.87
CA GLY A 46 -15.02 -1.54 7.23
C GLY A 46 -14.78 -0.09 6.89
N ASN A 47 -13.54 0.40 7.03
CA ASN A 47 -13.13 1.75 6.63
C ASN A 47 -11.61 1.86 6.47
N LEU A 48 -11.16 3.05 6.07
CA LEU A 48 -9.75 3.45 6.02
C LEU A 48 -9.03 3.47 7.38
N ARG A 49 -9.75 3.37 8.50
CA ARG A 49 -9.15 3.29 9.86
C ARG A 49 -8.84 1.84 10.25
N GLY A 50 -9.19 0.87 9.41
CA GLY A 50 -8.99 -0.55 9.68
C GLY A 50 -10.07 -1.18 10.55
N GLU A 51 -11.24 -0.55 10.66
CA GLU A 51 -12.39 -1.14 11.36
C GLU A 51 -12.97 -2.33 10.59
N ALA A 52 -13.66 -3.23 11.29
CA ALA A 52 -14.30 -4.38 10.66
C ALA A 52 -15.53 -3.95 9.84
N GLY A 53 -15.69 -4.51 8.64
CA GLY A 53 -16.84 -4.24 7.78
C GLY A 53 -16.55 -4.57 6.31
N ASN A 54 -17.40 -4.05 5.40
CA ASN A 54 -17.37 -4.38 3.96
C ASN A 54 -17.41 -3.14 3.04
N SER A 55 -17.24 -1.94 3.59
CA SER A 55 -17.33 -0.67 2.83
C SER A 55 -16.06 -0.37 2.04
N LEU A 56 -14.90 -0.78 2.52
CA LEU A 56 -13.62 -0.65 1.83
C LEU A 56 -13.27 -1.97 1.16
N ARG A 57 -12.98 -1.93 -0.15
CA ARG A 57 -12.53 -3.10 -0.90
C ARG A 57 -11.20 -2.80 -1.59
N VAL A 58 -10.26 -3.73 -1.51
CA VAL A 58 -8.95 -3.65 -2.18
C VAL A 58 -8.75 -4.89 -3.05
N ARG A 59 -8.32 -4.71 -4.29
CA ARG A 59 -8.03 -5.81 -5.21
C ARG A 59 -6.65 -6.39 -4.90
N LEU A 60 -6.57 -7.70 -4.64
CA LEU A 60 -5.31 -8.38 -4.34
C LEU A 60 -4.61 -8.93 -5.59
N ARG A 61 -5.38 -9.22 -6.65
CA ARG A 61 -4.89 -9.93 -7.85
C ARG A 61 -5.43 -9.33 -9.15
N GLY A 62 -4.73 -9.62 -10.25
CA GLY A 62 -5.05 -9.18 -11.60
C GLY A 62 -4.36 -7.88 -12.01
N GLU A 63 -4.69 -7.35 -13.19
CA GLU A 63 -4.13 -6.10 -13.71
C GLU A 63 -4.40 -4.87 -12.82
N ARG A 64 -5.41 -4.97 -11.96
CA ARG A 64 -5.80 -3.91 -11.01
C ARG A 64 -5.40 -4.22 -9.57
N ALA A 65 -4.44 -5.12 -9.34
CA ALA A 65 -3.94 -5.39 -8.00
C ALA A 65 -3.45 -4.08 -7.34
N GLY A 66 -3.86 -3.85 -6.09
CA GLY A 66 -3.60 -2.60 -5.35
C GLY A 66 -4.66 -1.51 -5.52
N ALA A 67 -5.58 -1.65 -6.48
CA ALA A 67 -6.71 -0.75 -6.60
C ALA A 67 -7.68 -0.94 -5.43
N TRP A 68 -8.19 0.17 -4.89
CA TRP A 68 -9.10 0.17 -3.76
C TRP A 68 -10.23 1.18 -3.96
N CYS A 69 -11.35 0.92 -3.30
CA CYS A 69 -12.53 1.77 -3.35
C CYS A 69 -13.25 1.68 -2.00
N ASP A 70 -13.52 2.84 -1.42
CA ASP A 70 -14.35 3.02 -0.25
C ASP A 70 -15.76 3.47 -0.69
N PHE A 71 -16.73 2.60 -0.50
CA PHE A 71 -18.13 2.88 -0.88
C PHE A 71 -18.84 3.81 0.10
N ALA A 72 -18.29 4.03 1.31
CA ALA A 72 -18.92 4.86 2.32
C ALA A 72 -18.61 6.35 2.15
N THR A 73 -17.38 6.67 1.73
CA THR A 73 -16.88 8.04 1.51
C THR A 73 -16.81 8.42 0.03
N GLY A 74 -16.72 7.43 -0.86
CA GLY A 74 -16.51 7.63 -2.30
C GLY A 74 -15.03 7.75 -2.69
N ASP A 75 -14.12 7.67 -1.71
CA ASP A 75 -12.68 7.64 -1.96
C ASP A 75 -12.26 6.37 -2.70
N LYS A 76 -11.35 6.52 -3.65
CA LYS A 76 -10.84 5.42 -4.46
C LYS A 76 -9.42 5.70 -4.91
N GLY A 77 -8.67 4.64 -5.16
CA GLY A 77 -7.31 4.74 -5.68
C GLY A 77 -6.90 3.52 -6.48
N GLY A 78 -5.91 3.70 -7.35
CA GLY A 78 -5.35 2.62 -8.17
C GLY A 78 -4.14 1.93 -7.55
N ASP A 79 -3.63 2.47 -6.44
CA ASP A 79 -2.28 2.16 -5.97
C ASP A 79 -2.24 1.93 -4.45
N PRO A 80 -1.39 1.02 -3.95
CA PRO A 80 -1.24 0.78 -2.51
C PRO A 80 -0.70 2.02 -1.76
N VAL A 81 0.12 2.86 -2.41
CA VAL A 81 0.53 4.15 -1.81
C VAL A 81 -0.66 5.07 -1.58
N SER A 82 -1.58 5.17 -2.54
CA SER A 82 -2.79 6.00 -2.39
C SER A 82 -3.68 5.50 -1.25
N LEU A 83 -3.75 4.17 -1.07
CA LEU A 83 -4.45 3.56 0.06
C LEU A 83 -3.78 3.95 1.38
N ALA A 84 -2.47 3.76 1.49
CA ALA A 84 -1.74 4.10 2.70
C ALA A 84 -1.85 5.60 3.05
N ALA A 85 -1.90 6.47 2.04
CA ALA A 85 -2.12 7.91 2.20
C ALA A 85 -3.50 8.20 2.80
N ALA A 86 -4.54 7.56 2.27
CA ALA A 86 -5.91 7.71 2.74
C ALA A 86 -6.09 7.14 4.17
N VAL A 87 -5.52 5.96 4.45
CA VAL A 87 -5.53 5.31 5.77
C VAL A 87 -4.82 6.18 6.82
N ALA A 88 -3.60 6.63 6.53
CA ALA A 88 -2.80 7.40 7.48
C ALA A 88 -3.15 8.90 7.50
N ARG A 89 -4.04 9.38 6.62
CA ARG A 89 -4.37 10.80 6.39
C ARG A 89 -3.13 11.67 6.20
N VAL A 90 -2.18 11.19 5.40
CA VAL A 90 -0.94 11.88 5.05
C VAL A 90 -0.82 12.02 3.54
N PRO A 91 -0.05 13.01 3.03
CA PRO A 91 0.21 13.10 1.60
C PRO A 91 0.88 11.83 1.06
N GLN A 92 0.66 11.52 -0.22
CA GLN A 92 1.17 10.30 -0.87
C GLN A 92 2.69 10.15 -0.73
N ALA A 93 3.45 11.26 -0.79
CA ALA A 93 4.91 11.23 -0.59
C ALA A 93 5.30 10.67 0.79
N GLU A 94 4.59 11.06 1.85
CA GLU A 94 4.82 10.56 3.20
C GLU A 94 4.36 9.11 3.35
N ALA A 95 3.21 8.76 2.75
CA ALA A 95 2.72 7.38 2.72
C ALA A 95 3.69 6.43 2.01
N ALA A 96 4.25 6.85 0.87
CA ALA A 96 5.24 6.09 0.13
C ALA A 96 6.52 5.88 0.96
N ARG A 97 6.99 6.90 1.68
CA ARG A 97 8.13 6.78 2.60
C ARG A 97 7.86 5.80 3.74
N ARG A 98 6.64 5.81 4.29
CA ARG A 98 6.23 4.86 5.35
C ARG A 98 6.19 3.44 4.81
N LEU A 99 5.57 3.22 3.64
CA LEU A 99 5.57 1.92 2.98
C LEU A 99 6.99 1.45 2.62
N ALA A 100 7.83 2.33 2.11
CA ALA A 100 9.23 2.02 1.81
C ALA A 100 9.97 1.54 3.07
N ARG A 101 9.81 2.25 4.20
CA ARG A 101 10.37 1.80 5.49
C ARG A 101 9.80 0.46 5.94
N MET A 102 8.48 0.27 5.85
CA MET A 102 7.82 -1.00 6.23
C MET A 102 8.33 -2.18 5.39
N LEU A 103 8.65 -1.93 4.13
CA LEU A 103 9.14 -2.93 3.19
C LEU A 103 10.67 -3.07 3.19
N GLY A 104 11.40 -2.26 3.97
CA GLY A 104 12.86 -2.26 4.00
C GLY A 104 13.53 -1.65 2.76
N MET A 105 12.80 -0.87 1.96
CA MET A 105 13.33 -0.15 0.78
C MET A 105 13.98 1.19 1.12
N GLY A 106 13.97 1.59 2.40
CA GLY A 106 14.79 2.70 2.87
C GLY A 106 16.25 2.27 2.86
N GLY A 107 17.02 2.79 1.91
CA GLY A 107 18.45 2.52 1.79
C GLY A 107 19.12 2.59 3.16
N CYS A 108 19.91 1.57 3.43
CA CYS A 108 20.85 1.52 4.54
C CYS A 108 21.62 2.85 4.64
N ASP A 109 21.22 3.65 5.62
CA ASP A 109 22.08 4.67 6.21
C ASP A 109 23.24 3.92 6.88
N ASN A 110 24.43 4.03 6.30
CA ASN A 110 25.65 3.52 6.90
C ASN A 110 26.52 4.74 7.23
N GLY A 111 26.86 4.85 8.51
CA GLY A 111 27.59 5.97 9.11
C GLY A 111 29.02 6.17 8.63
#